data_AF-A0A921RA81-F1
#
_entry.id   AF-A0A921RA81-F1
#
_cell.length_a   1.000
_cell.length_b   1.000
_cell.length_c   1.000
_cell.angle_alpha   90.00
_cell.angle_beta   90.00
_cell.angle_gamma   90.00
#
_symmetry.space_group_name_H-M   'P 1'
#
loop_
_entity.id
_entity.type
_entity.pdbx_description
1 polymer ?
#
loop_
_entity_poly.entity_id
_entity_poly.type
_entity_poly.pdbx_seq_one_letter_code
_entity_poly.pdbx_strand_id
1 'polypeptide(L)'
;MWGDARTASGADKSVVYFIPPPQQLATAAAATWSIRSQSRKIVGVREVIVRSLDASSLHEAPGCTVRRDVPAVVFALGGLTSNYWHAFSDVLVPLFTTARAFGGDVDLLATGAGGQAWFLGKYDRVLRALSRYDVVDLDADGDVVRCYHHVVVGLRGHRDFDIDAARAPNGYDMLAFREFVRAAYSLPPPPAAALPCKSGGGGTRPRLMLVLRGRTRRFVNEGAIVDAIERAGFEVARMDETASWGSVGAVAREVDACDVLVGAHGAGLTNMVFLRAGAVVVQVIPWGKMEPYGEGFFGAPAAHMGLRHVAYSIAAEESTLYERYGKDHPVMADPDVFYRNGSNAKFYWWEQSIRLNTTRFAPTLQMVKRMLRE
;
A
#
# COMPACT_ATOMS: atom_id res chain seq x y z
N MET A 1 0.91 -8.84 23.19
CA MET A 1 1.40 -9.37 24.49
C MET A 1 0.66 -8.64 25.59
N TRP A 2 -0.02 -9.37 26.48
CA TRP A 2 -0.78 -8.81 27.59
C TRP A 2 0.01 -9.02 28.89
N GLY A 3 0.30 -7.94 29.62
CA GLY A 3 1.22 -7.95 30.76
C GLY A 3 1.94 -6.60 30.92
N ASP A 4 3.01 -6.54 31.71
CA ASP A 4 3.82 -5.32 31.82
C ASP A 4 4.84 -5.29 30.67
N ALA A 5 4.57 -4.45 29.67
CA ALA A 5 5.41 -4.28 28.51
C ALA A 5 6.06 -2.90 28.52
N ARG A 6 7.40 -2.86 28.38
CA ARG A 6 8.19 -1.63 28.48
C ARG A 6 8.97 -1.39 27.21
N THR A 7 8.74 -0.26 26.56
CA THR A 7 9.47 0.13 25.34
C THR A 7 10.59 1.07 25.70
N ALA A 8 11.79 0.79 25.20
CA ALA A 8 12.99 1.59 25.44
C ALA A 8 13.76 1.79 24.12
N SER A 9 14.37 2.97 23.97
CA SER A 9 15.33 3.20 22.90
C SER A 9 16.63 2.44 23.22
N GLY A 10 17.33 1.97 22.19
CA GLY A 10 18.63 1.33 22.34
C GLY A 10 19.60 1.85 21.30
N ALA A 11 20.91 1.77 21.58
CA ALA A 11 21.97 2.32 20.72
C ALA A 11 21.83 1.81 19.27
N ASP A 12 21.69 0.49 19.09
CA ASP A 12 21.60 -0.14 17.77
C ASP A 12 20.16 -0.49 17.35
N LYS A 13 19.32 -0.91 18.29
CA LYS A 13 17.93 -1.32 18.06
C LYS A 13 17.06 -0.93 19.26
N SER A 14 15.83 -0.49 18.98
CA SER A 14 14.81 -0.31 20.01
C SER A 14 14.39 -1.66 20.60
N VAL A 15 14.09 -1.68 21.90
CA VAL A 15 13.80 -2.90 22.66
C VAL A 15 12.43 -2.81 23.31
N VAL A 16 11.66 -3.90 23.24
CA VAL A 16 10.43 -4.10 24.00
C VAL A 16 10.65 -5.22 25.00
N TYR A 17 10.67 -4.87 26.28
CA TYR A 17 10.69 -5.84 27.36
C TYR A 17 9.27 -6.28 27.65
N PHE A 18 9.05 -7.57 27.78
CA PHE A 18 7.78 -8.15 28.19
C PHE A 18 7.97 -8.92 29.49
N ILE A 19 7.26 -8.49 30.53
CA ILE A 19 7.21 -9.16 31.82
C ILE A 19 5.89 -9.92 31.89
N PRO A 20 5.94 -11.27 31.94
CA PRO A 20 4.75 -12.09 32.08
C PRO A 20 3.96 -11.74 33.35
N PRO A 21 2.62 -11.91 33.34
CA PRO A 21 1.81 -11.75 34.55
C PRO A 21 2.34 -12.64 35.70
N PRO A 22 2.18 -12.24 36.98
CA PRO A 22 2.70 -12.98 38.12
C PRO A 22 2.33 -14.47 38.14
N GLN A 23 1.13 -14.81 37.67
CA GLN A 23 0.63 -16.18 37.59
C GLN A 23 1.39 -17.06 36.58
N GLN A 24 2.02 -16.45 35.58
CA GLN A 24 2.77 -17.12 34.51
C GLN A 24 4.28 -17.02 34.70
N LEU A 25 4.74 -16.09 35.55
CA LEU A 25 6.16 -15.78 35.72
C LEU A 25 7.00 -16.97 36.21
N ALA A 26 6.43 -17.83 37.07
CA ALA A 26 7.13 -19.00 37.61
C ALA A 26 7.42 -20.08 36.55
N THR A 27 6.68 -20.09 35.45
CA THR A 27 6.81 -21.07 34.35
C THR A 27 7.26 -20.43 33.04
N ALA A 28 7.45 -19.12 33.00
CA ALA A 28 7.87 -18.41 31.82
C ALA A 28 9.35 -18.67 31.54
N ALA A 29 9.68 -18.87 30.26
CA ALA A 29 11.07 -18.93 29.80
C ALA A 29 11.47 -17.57 29.24
N ALA A 30 12.65 -17.08 29.62
CA ALA A 30 13.23 -15.92 28.95
C ALA A 30 13.47 -16.22 27.46
N ALA A 31 13.11 -15.27 26.60
CA ALA A 31 13.27 -15.42 25.17
C ALA A 31 13.59 -14.06 24.54
N THR A 32 14.45 -14.06 23.52
CA THR A 32 14.77 -12.86 22.75
C THR A 32 14.62 -13.15 21.27
N TRP A 33 13.88 -12.30 20.57
CA TRP A 33 13.74 -12.37 19.11
C TRP A 33 13.68 -10.97 18.53
N SER A 34 14.01 -10.84 17.24
CA SER A 34 13.79 -9.59 16.51
C SER A 34 12.54 -9.70 15.65
N ILE A 35 11.78 -8.61 15.59
CA ILE A 35 10.68 -8.50 14.64
C ILE A 35 11.23 -7.86 13.37
N ARG A 36 11.20 -8.67 12.31
CA ARG A 36 11.65 -8.32 10.97
C ARG A 36 10.73 -7.26 10.35
N SER A 37 11.22 -6.70 9.24
CA SER A 37 10.50 -5.76 8.40
C SER A 37 9.05 -6.17 8.11
N GLN A 38 8.17 -5.17 8.10
CA GLN A 38 6.78 -5.31 7.64
C GLN A 38 6.72 -5.64 6.14
N SER A 39 7.81 -5.37 5.40
CA SER A 39 7.98 -5.82 4.03
C SER A 39 8.22 -7.32 3.98
N ARG A 40 7.46 -8.02 3.13
CA ARG A 40 7.69 -9.43 2.80
C ARG A 40 8.93 -9.66 1.96
N LYS A 41 9.48 -8.60 1.37
CA LYS A 41 10.81 -8.63 0.75
C LYS A 41 11.86 -8.43 1.84
N ILE A 42 12.97 -9.15 1.74
CA ILE A 42 14.12 -8.97 2.62
C ILE A 42 14.74 -7.61 2.32
N VAL A 43 14.48 -6.63 3.18
CA VAL A 43 14.94 -5.25 3.05
C VAL A 43 15.41 -4.73 4.39
N GLY A 44 16.43 -3.87 4.37
CA GLY A 44 16.95 -3.25 5.58
C GLY A 44 15.93 -2.30 6.21
N VAL A 45 15.42 -2.66 7.38
CA VAL A 45 14.72 -1.75 8.28
C VAL A 45 15.31 -1.87 9.68
N ARG A 46 15.05 -0.88 10.53
CA ARG A 46 15.45 -0.93 11.92
C ARG A 46 14.55 -1.89 12.70
N GLU A 47 15.07 -3.09 12.95
CA GLU A 47 14.37 -4.13 13.69
C GLU A 47 14.14 -3.74 15.16
N VAL A 48 13.07 -4.27 15.73
CA VAL A 48 12.77 -4.17 17.16
C VAL A 48 13.15 -5.49 17.82
N ILE A 49 13.91 -5.43 18.91
CA ILE A 49 14.18 -6.59 19.74
C ILE A 49 13.04 -6.73 20.75
N VAL A 50 12.44 -7.91 20.85
CA VAL A 50 11.54 -8.24 21.95
C VAL A 50 12.26 -9.16 22.91
N ARG A 51 12.25 -8.81 24.20
CA ARG A 51 12.82 -9.62 25.28
C ARG A 51 11.70 -9.99 26.24
N SER A 52 11.27 -11.24 26.20
CA SER A 52 10.44 -11.83 27.24
C SER A 52 11.33 -12.21 28.42
N LEU A 53 10.97 -11.76 29.61
CA LEU A 53 11.74 -12.01 30.83
C LEU A 53 11.11 -13.13 31.68
N ASP A 54 11.93 -13.72 32.54
CA ASP A 54 11.53 -14.66 33.58
C ASP A 54 11.88 -14.11 34.97
N ALA A 55 11.60 -14.87 36.02
CA ALA A 55 11.87 -14.45 37.40
C ALA A 55 13.34 -14.06 37.67
N SER A 56 14.30 -14.68 36.97
CA SER A 56 15.74 -14.43 37.16
C SER A 56 16.23 -13.17 36.45
N SER A 57 15.55 -12.78 35.36
CA SER A 57 15.95 -11.69 34.46
C SER A 57 15.11 -10.40 34.63
N LEU A 58 14.22 -10.34 35.63
CA LEU A 58 13.39 -9.14 35.90
C LEU A 58 14.20 -7.85 36.11
N HIS A 59 15.41 -7.96 36.67
CA HIS A 59 16.31 -6.84 36.93
C HIS A 59 16.78 -6.14 35.64
N GLU A 60 16.65 -6.81 34.49
CA GLU A 60 17.00 -6.25 33.18
C GLU A 60 15.93 -5.30 32.61
N ALA A 61 14.70 -5.34 33.13
CA ALA A 61 13.63 -4.45 32.69
C ALA A 61 13.83 -3.04 33.27
N PRO A 62 13.98 -2.01 32.43
CA PRO A 62 14.17 -0.65 32.93
C PRO A 62 12.90 -0.12 33.60
N GLY A 63 13.04 0.80 34.55
CA GLY A 63 11.92 1.40 35.27
C GLY A 63 11.03 2.24 34.34
N CYS A 64 9.72 2.27 34.64
CA CYS A 64 8.77 3.07 33.86
C CYS A 64 8.99 4.57 34.10
N THR A 65 9.23 5.32 33.03
CA THR A 65 9.22 6.80 33.07
C THR A 65 7.84 7.35 32.75
N VAL A 66 7.11 6.70 31.84
CA VAL A 66 5.75 7.07 31.43
C VAL A 66 4.89 5.82 31.46
N ARG A 67 3.74 5.88 32.13
CA ARG A 67 2.72 4.83 32.11
C ARG A 67 1.58 5.24 31.19
N ARG A 68 1.09 4.30 30.39
CA ARG A 68 0.03 4.51 29.40
C ARG A 68 -1.07 3.48 29.63
N ASP A 69 -2.30 3.98 29.73
CA ASP A 69 -3.50 3.16 29.95
C ASP A 69 -4.14 2.69 28.63
N VAL A 70 -3.51 2.99 27.50
CA VAL A 70 -3.91 2.55 26.14
C VAL A 70 -2.95 1.48 25.63
N PRO A 71 -3.36 0.60 24.70
CA PRO A 71 -2.44 -0.30 24.02
C PRO A 71 -1.43 0.44 23.14
N ALA A 72 -0.34 -0.23 22.78
CA ALA A 72 0.61 0.27 21.77
C ALA A 72 0.79 -0.70 20.61
N VAL A 73 1.04 -0.14 19.42
CA VAL A 73 1.45 -0.87 18.22
C VAL A 73 2.82 -0.38 17.78
N VAL A 74 3.82 -1.26 17.83
CA VAL A 74 5.17 -0.98 17.38
C VAL A 74 5.35 -1.45 15.94
N PHE A 75 5.80 -0.56 15.07
CA PHE A 75 6.04 -0.84 13.66
C PHE A 75 7.32 -0.17 13.16
N ALA A 76 7.86 -0.64 12.04
CA ALA A 76 9.11 -0.16 11.49
C ALA A 76 8.88 0.59 10.18
N LEU A 77 9.52 1.74 10.04
CA LEU A 77 9.62 2.52 8.81
C LEU A 77 10.98 2.28 8.13
N GLY A 78 11.02 2.48 6.81
CA GLY A 78 12.21 2.28 5.98
C GLY A 78 12.01 1.22 4.91
N GLY A 79 13.11 0.63 4.42
CA GLY A 79 13.05 -0.35 3.35
C GLY A 79 12.53 0.26 2.04
N LEU A 80 11.40 -0.23 1.54
CA LEU A 80 10.82 0.20 0.26
C LEU A 80 9.70 1.22 0.40
N THR A 81 9.43 1.76 1.59
CA THR A 81 8.30 2.67 1.86
C THR A 81 8.32 3.97 1.05
N SER A 82 9.47 4.34 0.45
CA SER A 82 9.56 5.44 -0.54
C SER A 82 8.76 5.15 -1.82
N ASN A 83 8.54 3.87 -2.14
CA ASN A 83 7.63 3.46 -3.20
C ASN A 83 6.18 3.51 -2.69
N TYR A 84 5.31 4.15 -3.46
CA TYR A 84 3.93 4.41 -3.06
C TYR A 84 3.12 3.14 -2.77
N TRP A 85 3.33 2.06 -3.53
CA TRP A 85 2.66 0.79 -3.29
C TRP A 85 3.14 0.16 -1.98
N HIS A 86 4.45 0.15 -1.75
CA HIS A 86 5.06 -0.39 -0.52
C HIS A 86 4.63 0.39 0.74
N ALA A 87 4.44 1.71 0.64
CA ALA A 87 3.87 2.48 1.74
C ALA A 87 2.50 1.93 2.17
N PHE A 88 1.65 1.53 1.23
CA PHE A 88 0.34 0.97 1.52
C PHE A 88 0.42 -0.51 1.88
N SER A 89 1.05 -1.33 1.05
CA SER A 89 1.08 -2.79 1.16
C SER A 89 1.82 -3.27 2.41
N ASP A 90 2.91 -2.58 2.78
CA ASP A 90 3.80 -3.04 3.85
C ASP A 90 3.55 -2.28 5.15
N VAL A 91 2.95 -1.09 5.10
CA VAL A 91 2.71 -0.28 6.31
C VAL A 91 1.23 0.03 6.52
N LEU A 92 0.58 0.83 5.66
CA LEU A 92 -0.75 1.37 6.01
C LEU A 92 -1.84 0.30 6.11
N VAL A 93 -1.86 -0.70 5.22
CA VAL A 93 -2.85 -1.80 5.25
C VAL A 93 -2.62 -2.71 6.48
N PRO A 94 -1.41 -3.21 6.75
CA PRO A 94 -1.15 -3.97 7.97
C PRO A 94 -1.32 -3.16 9.26
N LEU A 95 -1.04 -1.86 9.23
CA LEU A 95 -1.22 -0.96 10.38
C LEU A 95 -2.70 -0.78 10.70
N PHE A 96 -3.54 -0.53 9.69
CA PHE A 96 -4.99 -0.53 9.86
C PHE A 96 -5.49 -1.86 10.43
N THR A 97 -5.05 -2.98 9.86
CA THR A 97 -5.45 -4.33 10.29
C THR A 97 -5.06 -4.60 11.76
N THR A 98 -3.94 -4.03 12.20
CA THR A 98 -3.45 -4.18 13.58
C THR A 98 -4.14 -3.26 14.56
N ALA A 99 -4.32 -1.97 14.21
CA ALA A 99 -4.63 -0.90 15.14
C ALA A 99 -6.12 -0.50 15.15
N ARG A 100 -6.87 -0.76 14.06
CA ARG A 100 -8.24 -0.27 13.91
C ARG A 100 -9.18 -0.74 15.02
N ALA A 101 -8.96 -1.97 15.51
CA ALA A 101 -9.75 -2.56 16.59
C ALA A 101 -9.72 -1.77 17.92
N PHE A 102 -8.72 -0.89 18.11
CA PHE A 102 -8.60 -0.06 19.31
C PHE A 102 -9.38 1.27 19.23
N GLY A 103 -10.08 1.55 18.13
CA GLY A 103 -11.02 2.69 18.04
C GLY A 103 -10.38 4.09 18.23
N GLY A 104 -9.07 4.21 18.02
CA GLY A 104 -8.31 5.45 18.21
C GLY A 104 -7.56 5.56 19.54
N ASP A 105 -7.83 4.69 20.52
CA ASP A 105 -7.08 4.62 21.77
C ASP A 105 -5.92 3.64 21.65
N VAL A 106 -4.89 4.04 20.91
CA VAL A 106 -3.69 3.23 20.72
C VAL A 106 -2.49 4.11 20.44
N ASP A 107 -1.37 3.89 21.11
CA ASP A 107 -0.12 4.56 20.76
C ASP A 107 0.53 3.88 19.55
N LEU A 108 0.92 4.68 18.57
CA LEU A 108 1.65 4.21 17.39
C LEU A 108 3.13 4.52 17.60
N LEU A 109 3.95 3.48 17.77
CA LEU A 109 5.38 3.60 18.05
C LEU A 109 6.16 3.17 16.79
N ALA A 110 6.80 4.13 16.12
CA ALA A 110 7.54 3.89 14.90
C ALA A 110 9.04 3.77 15.18
N THR A 111 9.70 2.76 14.63
CA THR A 111 11.17 2.74 14.49
C THR A 111 11.58 3.19 13.08
N GLY A 112 12.81 3.68 12.94
CA GLY A 112 13.35 4.26 11.71
C GLY A 112 12.73 5.61 11.33
N ALA A 113 11.95 6.22 12.22
CA ALA A 113 11.18 7.42 11.92
C ALA A 113 12.08 8.66 11.70
N GLY A 114 13.19 8.81 12.43
CA GLY A 114 14.15 9.90 12.16
C GLY A 114 14.64 9.97 10.70
N GLY A 115 14.88 8.81 10.07
CA GLY A 115 15.25 8.72 8.65
C GLY A 115 14.07 8.76 7.67
N GLN A 116 12.84 8.74 8.18
CA GLN A 116 11.59 8.60 7.42
C GLN A 116 10.50 9.58 7.89
N ALA A 117 10.87 10.71 8.48
CA ALA A 117 9.90 11.70 9.00
C ALA A 117 8.94 12.20 7.91
N TRP A 118 9.41 12.24 6.66
CA TRP A 118 8.59 12.55 5.48
C TRP A 118 7.39 11.58 5.32
N PHE A 119 7.53 10.31 5.72
CA PHE A 119 6.44 9.31 5.63
C PHE A 119 5.32 9.68 6.60
N LEU A 120 5.69 10.01 7.84
CA LEU A 120 4.74 10.40 8.88
C LEU A 120 3.99 11.66 8.47
N GLY A 121 4.69 12.65 7.91
CA GLY A 121 4.06 13.85 7.36
C GLY A 121 3.18 13.57 6.14
N LYS A 122 3.60 12.69 5.21
CA LYS A 122 2.85 12.37 3.99
C LYS A 122 1.53 11.66 4.27
N TYR A 123 1.48 10.80 5.29
CA TYR A 123 0.32 9.98 5.63
C TYR A 123 -0.33 10.37 6.96
N ASP A 124 -0.10 11.61 7.42
CA ASP A 124 -0.54 12.11 8.73
C ASP A 124 -2.04 11.87 8.94
N ARG A 125 -2.86 12.10 7.91
CA ARG A 125 -4.32 11.97 8.01
C ARG A 125 -4.75 10.55 8.31
N VAL A 126 -4.09 9.56 7.72
CA VAL A 126 -4.38 8.14 7.96
C VAL A 126 -3.92 7.74 9.36
N LEU A 127 -2.74 8.22 9.79
CA LEU A 127 -2.18 7.94 11.11
C LEU A 127 -3.03 8.55 12.23
N ARG A 128 -3.47 9.81 12.08
CA ARG A 128 -4.38 10.51 13.02
C ARG A 128 -5.79 9.92 13.02
N ALA A 129 -6.22 9.28 11.94
CA ALA A 129 -7.47 8.54 11.92
C ALA A 129 -7.37 7.18 12.64
N LEU A 130 -6.16 6.61 12.76
CA LEU A 130 -5.89 5.36 13.48
C LEU A 130 -5.68 5.58 14.97
N SER A 131 -5.09 6.71 15.35
CA SER A 131 -4.79 7.07 16.74
C SER A 131 -5.11 8.53 17.03
N ARG A 132 -5.68 8.79 18.20
CA ARG A 132 -5.88 10.14 18.75
C ARG A 132 -4.57 10.77 19.24
N TYR A 133 -3.51 9.97 19.38
CA TYR A 133 -2.20 10.39 19.85
C TYR A 133 -1.23 10.58 18.68
N ASP A 134 -0.23 11.45 18.84
CA ASP A 134 0.82 11.59 17.84
C ASP A 134 1.69 10.33 17.77
N VAL A 135 2.19 10.01 16.57
CA VAL A 135 3.11 8.89 16.38
C VAL A 135 4.42 9.19 17.09
N VAL A 136 4.87 8.26 17.91
CA VAL A 136 6.13 8.36 18.66
C VAL A 136 7.26 7.78 17.81
N ASP A 137 8.36 8.52 17.67
CA ASP A 137 9.63 7.96 17.18
C ASP A 137 10.32 7.24 18.34
N LEU A 138 10.19 5.91 18.37
CA LEU A 138 10.72 5.09 19.46
C LEU A 138 12.25 5.14 19.52
N ASP A 139 12.92 5.38 18.39
CA ASP A 139 14.39 5.48 18.38
C ASP A 139 14.89 6.81 18.95
N ALA A 140 14.02 7.82 19.03
CA ALA A 140 14.31 9.13 19.60
C ALA A 140 13.89 9.26 21.08
N ASP A 141 13.30 8.21 21.68
CA ASP A 141 12.82 8.25 23.07
C ASP A 141 13.96 8.41 24.10
N GLY A 142 15.23 8.17 23.74
CA GLY A 142 16.37 8.34 24.65
C GLY A 142 16.18 7.52 25.93
N ASP A 143 16.26 8.17 27.10
CA ASP A 143 16.05 7.54 28.41
C ASP A 143 14.56 7.31 28.75
N VAL A 144 13.64 7.71 27.89
CA VAL A 144 12.20 7.53 28.11
C VAL A 144 11.82 6.06 27.92
N VAL A 145 11.28 5.48 28.99
CA VAL A 145 10.71 4.13 29.02
C VAL A 145 9.20 4.22 29.17
N ARG A 146 8.45 3.74 28.17
CA ARG A 146 6.98 3.74 28.17
C ARG A 146 6.46 2.37 28.53
N CYS A 147 5.57 2.32 29.51
CA CYS A 147 4.98 1.09 30.02
C CYS A 147 3.51 1.00 29.64
N TYR A 148 3.14 -0.18 29.15
CA TYR A 148 1.82 -0.49 28.63
C TYR A 148 1.34 -1.82 29.21
N HIS A 149 0.02 -1.95 29.39
CA HIS A 149 -0.61 -3.23 29.73
C HIS A 149 -0.77 -4.18 28.52
N HIS A 150 -0.71 -3.62 27.31
CA HIS A 150 -0.86 -4.37 26.06
C HIS A 150 -0.02 -3.74 24.95
N VAL A 151 0.92 -4.53 24.41
CA VAL A 151 1.73 -4.12 23.24
C VAL A 151 1.63 -5.16 22.14
N VAL A 152 1.40 -4.68 20.93
CA VAL A 152 1.57 -5.44 19.69
C VAL A 152 2.87 -4.98 19.06
N VAL A 153 3.81 -5.89 18.83
CA VAL A 153 5.05 -5.59 18.11
C VAL A 153 4.96 -6.28 16.75
N GLY A 154 5.14 -5.52 15.67
CA GLY A 154 4.87 -5.99 14.32
C GLY A 154 3.45 -5.66 13.83
N LEU A 155 3.23 -5.76 12.51
CA LEU A 155 1.93 -5.55 11.90
C LEU A 155 1.34 -6.86 11.34
N ARG A 156 0.01 -6.93 11.32
CA ARG A 156 -0.75 -8.03 10.73
C ARG A 156 -0.90 -7.84 9.22
N GLY A 157 0.06 -8.36 8.45
CA GLY A 157 -0.05 -8.49 7.00
C GLY A 157 -0.64 -9.84 6.58
N HIS A 158 -1.58 -9.84 5.63
CA HIS A 158 -2.19 -11.09 5.12
C HIS A 158 -1.74 -11.47 3.71
N ARG A 159 -1.76 -10.50 2.78
CA ARG A 159 -1.47 -10.68 1.34
C ARG A 159 -0.85 -9.42 0.75
N ASP A 160 -0.39 -9.47 -0.51
CA ASP A 160 -0.01 -8.34 -1.41
C ASP A 160 -0.43 -6.96 -0.91
N PHE A 161 -1.59 -6.57 -1.38
CA PHE A 161 -2.19 -5.28 -1.10
C PHE A 161 -3.64 -5.52 -0.74
N ASP A 162 -3.86 -6.37 0.27
CA ASP A 162 -5.17 -6.96 0.53
C ASP A 162 -5.29 -7.48 1.98
N ILE A 163 -6.53 -7.58 2.46
CA ILE A 163 -6.86 -8.02 3.82
C ILE A 163 -7.74 -9.26 3.74
N ASP A 164 -7.24 -10.36 4.32
CA ASP A 164 -8.06 -11.55 4.57
C ASP A 164 -8.98 -11.34 5.80
N ALA A 165 -10.27 -11.14 5.54
CA ALA A 165 -11.28 -10.88 6.57
C ALA A 165 -11.41 -12.02 7.59
N ALA A 166 -11.19 -13.29 7.18
CA ALA A 166 -11.28 -14.43 8.08
C ALA A 166 -10.17 -14.45 9.14
N ARG A 167 -9.07 -13.73 8.89
CA ARG A 167 -7.90 -13.64 9.76
C ARG A 167 -7.80 -12.28 10.47
N ALA A 168 -8.50 -11.27 10.00
CA ALA A 168 -8.45 -9.92 10.53
C ALA A 168 -9.24 -9.80 11.86
N PRO A 169 -8.71 -9.07 12.85
CA PRO A 169 -9.50 -8.68 14.01
C PRO A 169 -10.80 -7.98 13.57
N ASN A 170 -11.92 -8.31 14.21
CA ASN A 170 -13.25 -7.76 13.91
C ASN A 170 -13.74 -7.97 12.46
N GLY A 171 -13.13 -8.89 11.70
CA GLY A 171 -13.56 -9.20 10.33
C GLY A 171 -13.30 -8.07 9.33
N TYR A 172 -12.38 -7.15 9.60
CA TYR A 172 -12.04 -6.09 8.66
C TYR A 172 -11.54 -6.65 7.33
N ASP A 173 -11.98 -6.05 6.23
CA ASP A 173 -11.61 -6.42 4.87
C ASP A 173 -10.99 -5.21 4.12
N MET A 174 -10.66 -5.42 2.85
CA MET A 174 -10.03 -4.38 2.04
C MET A 174 -10.99 -3.22 1.70
N LEU A 175 -12.29 -3.48 1.68
CA LEU A 175 -13.31 -2.44 1.54
C LEU A 175 -13.31 -1.52 2.78
N ALA A 176 -13.29 -2.08 3.99
CA ALA A 176 -13.23 -1.33 5.23
C ALA A 176 -11.96 -0.45 5.32
N PHE A 177 -10.81 -0.97 4.87
CA PHE A 177 -9.59 -0.16 4.75
C PHE A 177 -9.76 1.00 3.78
N ARG A 178 -10.32 0.75 2.59
CA ARG A 178 -10.56 1.78 1.58
C ARG A 178 -11.49 2.86 2.11
N GLU A 179 -12.60 2.49 2.74
CA GLU A 179 -13.56 3.44 3.33
C GLU A 179 -12.91 4.27 4.44
N PHE A 180 -12.09 3.64 5.28
CA PHE A 180 -11.32 4.31 6.32
C PHE A 180 -10.36 5.37 5.74
N VAL A 181 -9.60 5.01 4.71
CA VAL A 181 -8.68 5.94 4.03
C VAL A 181 -9.47 7.08 3.37
N ARG A 182 -10.57 6.79 2.68
CA ARG A 182 -11.43 7.82 2.08
C ARG A 182 -11.95 8.81 3.12
N ALA A 183 -12.40 8.31 4.27
CA ALA A 183 -12.85 9.15 5.39
C ALA A 183 -11.72 10.01 5.96
N ALA A 184 -10.51 9.47 6.12
CA ALA A 184 -9.34 10.20 6.60
C ALA A 184 -8.98 11.40 5.69
N TYR A 185 -9.27 11.31 4.39
CA TYR A 185 -9.09 12.40 3.43
C TYR A 185 -10.36 13.24 3.18
N SER A 186 -11.41 13.04 3.99
CA SER A 186 -12.69 13.75 3.88
C SER A 186 -13.35 13.60 2.51
N LEU A 187 -13.15 12.45 1.86
CA LEU A 187 -13.84 12.12 0.61
C LEU A 187 -15.30 11.71 0.91
N PRO A 188 -16.24 11.97 -0.02
CA PRO A 188 -17.63 11.61 0.17
C PRO A 188 -17.80 10.10 0.47
N PRO A 189 -18.71 9.72 1.38
CA PRO A 189 -19.02 8.32 1.60
C PRO A 189 -19.61 7.71 0.31
N PRO A 190 -19.44 6.40 0.07
CA PRO A 190 -20.10 5.76 -1.04
C PRO A 190 -21.63 5.93 -0.91
N PRO A 191 -22.33 6.34 -1.98
CA PRO A 191 -23.80 6.40 -1.97
C PRO A 191 -24.39 5.00 -1.75
N ALA A 192 -25.61 4.93 -1.20
CA ALA A 192 -26.31 3.67 -0.90
C ALA A 192 -26.47 2.75 -2.14
N ALA A 193 -26.44 3.32 -3.34
CA ALA A 193 -26.28 2.61 -4.60
C ALA A 193 -25.12 3.24 -5.37
N ALA A 194 -24.24 2.42 -5.96
CA ALA A 194 -23.15 2.91 -6.80
C ALA A 194 -23.75 3.72 -7.97
N LEU A 195 -23.39 5.01 -8.05
CA LEU A 195 -23.78 5.81 -9.21
C LEU A 195 -22.95 5.37 -10.42
N PRO A 196 -23.56 5.19 -11.61
CA PRO A 196 -22.82 4.74 -12.80
C PRO A 196 -21.69 5.73 -13.16
N CYS A 197 -21.99 7.03 -13.09
CA CYS A 197 -21.06 8.15 -13.19
C CYS A 197 -21.27 9.14 -12.03
N LYS A 198 -20.21 9.82 -11.58
CA LYS A 198 -20.35 10.91 -10.59
C LYS A 198 -21.21 12.06 -11.15
N SER A 199 -21.16 12.23 -12.47
CA SER A 199 -22.08 13.01 -13.28
C SER A 199 -23.41 12.28 -13.43
N GLY A 200 -24.26 12.36 -12.40
CA GLY A 200 -25.65 11.92 -12.50
C GLY A 200 -26.43 12.77 -13.50
N GLY A 201 -27.06 12.14 -14.48
CA GLY A 201 -28.12 12.73 -15.32
C GLY A 201 -27.73 13.91 -16.24
N GLY A 202 -27.63 13.64 -17.55
CA GLY A 202 -27.67 14.68 -18.59
C GLY A 202 -26.31 15.19 -19.09
N GLY A 203 -25.74 14.52 -20.11
CA GLY A 203 -24.86 15.14 -21.10
C GLY A 203 -23.35 15.28 -20.79
N THR A 204 -22.88 15.07 -19.56
CA THR A 204 -21.45 15.22 -19.22
C THR A 204 -20.64 13.93 -19.42
N ARG A 205 -19.44 14.03 -20.02
CA ARG A 205 -18.53 12.91 -20.31
C ARG A 205 -17.97 12.29 -19.00
N PRO A 206 -17.81 10.96 -18.90
CA PRO A 206 -17.13 10.35 -17.75
C PRO A 206 -15.67 10.80 -17.67
N ARG A 207 -15.15 10.99 -16.46
CA ARG A 207 -13.78 11.47 -16.24
C ARG A 207 -12.84 10.29 -16.04
N LEU A 208 -11.75 10.27 -16.81
CA LEU A 208 -10.74 9.22 -16.79
C LEU A 208 -9.39 9.81 -16.43
N MET A 209 -8.79 9.31 -15.37
CA MET A 209 -7.43 9.67 -14.96
C MET A 209 -6.42 8.74 -15.61
N LEU A 210 -5.47 9.30 -16.37
CA LEU A 210 -4.32 8.59 -16.92
C LEU A 210 -3.10 8.81 -16.01
N VAL A 211 -2.60 7.73 -15.42
CA VAL A 211 -1.40 7.73 -14.57
C VAL A 211 -0.15 7.68 -15.46
N LEU A 212 0.66 8.73 -15.38
CA LEU A 212 1.91 8.89 -16.11
C LEU A 212 3.08 8.57 -15.19
N ARG A 213 3.97 7.70 -15.66
CA ARG A 213 5.14 7.22 -14.91
C ARG A 213 6.38 7.94 -15.44
N GLY A 214 7.18 8.52 -14.54
CA GLY A 214 8.39 9.25 -14.93
C GLY A 214 9.64 8.38 -15.17
N ARG A 215 9.68 7.16 -14.61
CA ARG A 215 10.92 6.34 -14.57
C ARG A 215 10.83 5.03 -15.35
N THR A 216 9.93 4.13 -14.98
CA THR A 216 9.82 2.77 -15.55
C THR A 216 8.44 2.52 -16.11
N ARG A 217 8.29 1.65 -17.11
CA ARG A 217 7.00 1.29 -17.73
C ARG A 217 6.20 2.52 -18.16
N ARG A 218 6.89 3.48 -18.77
CA ARG A 218 6.30 4.75 -19.18
C ARG A 218 5.45 4.55 -20.42
N PHE A 219 4.44 5.37 -20.61
CA PHE A 219 3.79 5.47 -21.92
C PHE A 219 4.64 6.37 -22.80
N VAL A 220 5.14 5.88 -23.93
CA VAL A 220 6.01 6.66 -24.83
C VAL A 220 5.23 7.43 -25.91
N ASN A 221 3.93 7.18 -26.00
CA ASN A 221 3.02 7.81 -26.96
C ASN A 221 1.79 8.43 -26.27
N GLU A 222 2.03 9.15 -25.16
CA GLU A 222 0.99 9.73 -24.29
C GLU A 222 -0.06 10.55 -25.07
N GLY A 223 0.36 11.39 -26.03
CA GLY A 223 -0.54 12.19 -26.85
C GLY A 223 -1.56 11.33 -27.59
N ALA A 224 -1.09 10.27 -28.28
CA ALA A 224 -1.97 9.37 -29.01
C ALA A 224 -2.96 8.63 -28.08
N ILE A 225 -2.51 8.27 -26.86
CA ILE A 225 -3.35 7.63 -25.85
C ILE A 225 -4.44 8.60 -25.40
N VAL A 226 -4.10 9.84 -25.09
CA VAL A 226 -5.09 10.86 -24.72
C VAL A 226 -6.10 11.08 -25.83
N ASP A 227 -5.65 11.27 -27.08
CA ASP A 227 -6.56 11.48 -28.20
C ASP A 227 -7.52 10.28 -28.37
N ALA A 228 -7.06 9.06 -28.14
CA ALA A 228 -7.89 7.86 -28.20
C ALA A 228 -8.94 7.82 -27.09
N ILE A 229 -8.57 8.23 -25.87
CA ILE A 229 -9.49 8.31 -24.74
C ILE A 229 -10.55 9.40 -24.97
N GLU A 230 -10.16 10.58 -25.47
CA GLU A 230 -11.08 11.67 -25.80
C GLU A 230 -12.03 11.28 -26.94
N ARG A 231 -11.52 10.62 -28.00
CA ARG A 231 -12.36 10.05 -29.07
C ARG A 231 -13.34 9.00 -28.56
N ALA A 232 -12.98 8.23 -27.54
CA ALA A 232 -13.90 7.30 -26.88
C ALA A 232 -14.99 8.02 -26.05
N GLY A 233 -14.86 9.34 -25.86
CA GLY A 233 -15.85 10.20 -25.22
C GLY A 233 -15.66 10.38 -23.72
N PHE A 234 -14.43 10.22 -23.22
CA PHE A 234 -14.05 10.55 -21.85
C PHE A 234 -13.47 11.97 -21.78
N GLU A 235 -13.57 12.60 -20.60
CA GLU A 235 -12.73 13.73 -20.22
C GLU A 235 -11.44 13.19 -19.59
N VAL A 236 -10.27 13.69 -20.00
CA VAL A 236 -8.98 13.15 -19.54
C VAL A 236 -8.34 14.06 -18.50
N ALA A 237 -8.10 13.49 -17.31
CA ALA A 237 -7.18 14.03 -16.33
C ALA A 237 -5.83 13.30 -16.42
N ARG A 238 -4.72 14.02 -16.33
CA ARG A 238 -3.37 13.43 -16.30
C ARG A 238 -2.82 13.53 -14.89
N MET A 239 -2.26 12.44 -14.38
CA MET A 239 -1.57 12.44 -13.08
C MET A 239 -0.14 11.97 -13.25
N ASP A 240 0.82 12.86 -12.99
CA ASP A 240 2.23 12.47 -12.86
C ASP A 240 2.47 11.82 -11.49
N GLU A 241 3.09 10.63 -11.49
CA GLU A 241 3.48 9.90 -10.26
C GLU A 241 4.41 10.74 -9.36
N THR A 242 5.14 11.73 -9.91
CA THR A 242 5.97 12.68 -9.15
C THR A 242 5.18 13.83 -8.52
N ALA A 243 4.06 14.24 -9.12
CA ALA A 243 3.15 15.22 -8.52
C ALA A 243 2.45 14.67 -7.26
N SER A 244 2.38 13.34 -7.13
CA SER A 244 1.81 12.64 -5.96
C SER A 244 2.59 12.85 -4.64
N TRP A 245 3.72 13.57 -4.69
CA TRP A 245 4.54 13.91 -3.53
C TRP A 245 4.15 15.23 -2.85
N GLY A 246 3.41 16.12 -3.54
CA GLY A 246 3.07 17.45 -3.01
C GLY A 246 1.93 17.47 -1.99
N SER A 247 0.85 16.71 -2.23
CA SER A 247 -0.27 16.59 -1.29
C SER A 247 -1.13 15.37 -1.60
N VAL A 248 -1.11 14.37 -0.71
CA VAL A 248 -1.97 13.18 -0.87
C VAL A 248 -3.45 13.54 -0.85
N GLY A 249 -3.85 14.56 -0.07
CA GLY A 249 -5.24 15.04 -0.04
C GLY A 249 -5.70 15.75 -1.32
N ALA A 250 -4.81 16.37 -2.08
CA ALA A 250 -5.15 16.91 -3.40
C ALA A 250 -5.37 15.77 -4.40
N VAL A 251 -4.41 14.83 -4.46
CA VAL A 251 -4.50 13.63 -5.30
C VAL A 251 -5.76 12.82 -4.98
N ALA A 252 -6.06 12.62 -3.70
CA ALA A 252 -7.24 11.89 -3.27
C ALA A 252 -8.54 12.51 -3.82
N ARG A 253 -8.65 13.84 -3.83
CA ARG A 253 -9.82 14.56 -4.38
C ARG A 253 -9.90 14.47 -5.90
N GLU A 254 -8.77 14.56 -6.59
CA GLU A 254 -8.73 14.42 -8.05
C GLU A 254 -9.09 13.01 -8.50
N VAL A 255 -8.54 11.99 -7.84
CA VAL A 255 -8.85 10.59 -8.12
C VAL A 255 -10.31 10.28 -7.79
N ASP A 256 -10.83 10.76 -6.66
CA ASP A 256 -12.24 10.61 -6.30
C ASP A 256 -13.20 11.27 -7.31
N ALA A 257 -12.74 12.30 -8.03
CA ALA A 257 -13.51 12.96 -9.08
C ALA A 257 -13.55 12.17 -10.40
N CYS A 258 -12.78 11.10 -10.54
CA CYS A 258 -12.72 10.26 -11.73
C CYS A 258 -13.60 9.01 -11.62
N ASP A 259 -14.14 8.59 -12.76
CA ASP A 259 -14.91 7.36 -12.92
C ASP A 259 -14.01 6.18 -13.31
N VAL A 260 -12.86 6.48 -13.91
CA VAL A 260 -11.88 5.50 -14.39
C VAL A 260 -10.46 5.93 -14.00
N LEU A 261 -9.64 4.99 -13.55
CA LEU A 261 -8.20 5.14 -13.39
C LEU A 261 -7.48 4.21 -14.36
N VAL A 262 -6.68 4.75 -15.28
CA VAL A 262 -5.89 3.99 -16.25
C VAL A 262 -4.42 4.17 -15.94
N GLY A 263 -3.66 3.08 -15.88
CA GLY A 263 -2.21 3.16 -15.70
C GLY A 263 -1.51 1.87 -16.06
N ALA A 264 -0.23 1.99 -16.43
CA ALA A 264 0.65 0.84 -16.50
C ALA A 264 0.82 0.22 -15.11
N HIS A 265 0.88 -1.11 -15.04
CA HIS A 265 1.12 -1.86 -13.81
C HIS A 265 2.28 -1.24 -13.02
N GLY A 266 2.02 -0.80 -11.78
CA GLY A 266 3.00 -0.09 -10.97
C GLY A 266 2.37 0.73 -9.85
N ALA A 267 3.23 1.39 -9.07
CA ALA A 267 2.85 1.97 -7.79
C ALA A 267 1.77 3.06 -7.89
N GLY A 268 1.74 3.84 -8.98
CA GLY A 268 0.68 4.82 -9.23
C GLY A 268 -0.75 4.26 -9.24
N LEU A 269 -0.97 2.96 -9.54
CA LEU A 269 -2.31 2.34 -9.47
C LEU A 269 -2.84 2.18 -8.03
N THR A 270 -1.96 2.29 -7.02
CA THR A 270 -2.37 2.28 -5.59
C THR A 270 -3.37 3.40 -5.28
N ASN A 271 -3.37 4.48 -6.07
CA ASN A 271 -4.36 5.55 -5.96
C ASN A 271 -5.82 5.07 -6.11
N MET A 272 -6.06 3.85 -6.59
CA MET A 272 -7.40 3.25 -6.61
C MET A 272 -8.12 3.25 -5.26
N VAL A 273 -7.38 3.30 -4.13
CA VAL A 273 -7.96 3.49 -2.79
C VAL A 273 -8.82 4.75 -2.66
N PHE A 274 -8.58 5.77 -3.48
CA PHE A 274 -9.35 7.01 -3.46
C PHE A 274 -10.49 7.05 -4.48
N LEU A 275 -10.61 6.05 -5.35
CA LEU A 275 -11.75 5.97 -6.26
C LEU A 275 -13.05 5.77 -5.49
N ARG A 276 -14.18 6.18 -6.07
CA ARG A 276 -15.54 5.91 -5.57
C ARG A 276 -15.96 4.46 -5.85
N ALA A 277 -16.98 3.97 -5.14
CA ALA A 277 -17.51 2.62 -5.37
C ALA A 277 -18.00 2.47 -6.82
N GLY A 278 -17.76 1.32 -7.43
CA GLY A 278 -18.13 1.03 -8.83
C GLY A 278 -17.27 1.71 -9.90
N ALA A 279 -16.28 2.53 -9.52
CA ALA A 279 -15.30 3.06 -10.46
C ALA A 279 -14.46 1.93 -11.08
N VAL A 280 -13.86 2.19 -12.24
CA VAL A 280 -13.12 1.19 -13.02
C VAL A 280 -11.62 1.46 -12.97
N VAL A 281 -10.83 0.46 -12.62
CA VAL A 281 -9.37 0.46 -12.73
C VAL A 281 -8.99 -0.29 -13.99
N VAL A 282 -8.38 0.39 -14.96
CA VAL A 282 -7.80 -0.23 -16.15
C VAL A 282 -6.30 -0.35 -15.94
N GLN A 283 -5.85 -1.59 -15.78
CA GLN A 283 -4.45 -1.92 -15.60
C GLN A 283 -3.85 -2.33 -16.95
N VAL A 284 -2.91 -1.54 -17.45
CA VAL A 284 -2.10 -1.93 -18.61
C VAL A 284 -0.94 -2.80 -18.13
N ILE A 285 -0.98 -4.09 -18.49
CA ILE A 285 -0.02 -5.11 -18.07
C ILE A 285 1.13 -5.16 -19.09
N PRO A 286 2.38 -4.89 -18.69
CA PRO A 286 3.53 -4.94 -19.58
C PRO A 286 3.81 -6.36 -20.11
N TRP A 287 4.63 -6.45 -21.17
CA TRP A 287 4.99 -7.72 -21.79
C TRP A 287 5.84 -8.60 -20.84
N GLY A 288 5.84 -9.91 -21.08
CA GLY A 288 6.72 -10.85 -20.39
C GLY A 288 6.05 -11.57 -19.21
N LYS A 289 4.84 -12.11 -19.43
CA LYS A 289 4.09 -12.94 -18.47
C LYS A 289 3.83 -12.24 -17.12
N MET A 290 3.42 -10.98 -17.19
CA MET A 290 3.17 -10.14 -16.01
C MET A 290 1.75 -10.27 -15.44
N GLU A 291 0.87 -11.02 -16.09
CA GLU A 291 -0.55 -11.16 -15.75
C GLU A 291 -0.79 -11.64 -14.32
N PRO A 292 -0.10 -12.69 -13.80
CA PRO A 292 -0.32 -13.14 -12.42
C PRO A 292 0.03 -12.07 -11.39
N TYR A 293 1.04 -11.24 -11.65
CA TYR A 293 1.38 -10.11 -10.80
C TYR A 293 0.35 -8.98 -10.92
N GLY A 294 -0.17 -8.76 -12.13
CA GLY A 294 -1.28 -7.82 -12.38
C GLY A 294 -2.48 -8.14 -11.51
N GLU A 295 -2.91 -9.40 -11.55
CA GLU A 295 -4.03 -9.92 -10.77
C GLU A 295 -3.76 -9.86 -9.27
N GLY A 296 -2.64 -10.42 -8.80
CA GLY A 296 -2.34 -10.50 -7.37
C GLY A 296 -2.11 -9.15 -6.69
N PHE A 297 -1.53 -8.16 -7.39
CA PHE A 297 -1.20 -6.86 -6.79
C PHE A 297 -2.30 -5.80 -6.94
N PHE A 298 -3.19 -5.93 -7.94
CA PHE A 298 -4.22 -4.91 -8.19
C PHE A 298 -5.57 -5.48 -8.63
N GLY A 299 -5.63 -6.59 -9.36
CA GLY A 299 -6.90 -7.20 -9.78
C GLY A 299 -7.78 -7.62 -8.61
N ALA A 300 -7.33 -8.62 -7.84
CA ALA A 300 -8.03 -9.09 -6.65
C ALA A 300 -8.22 -7.98 -5.60
N PRO A 301 -7.21 -7.15 -5.26
CA PRO A 301 -7.40 -6.00 -4.39
C PRO A 301 -8.48 -5.01 -4.85
N ALA A 302 -8.58 -4.70 -6.15
CA ALA A 302 -9.61 -3.81 -6.66
C ALA A 302 -11.01 -4.41 -6.45
N ALA A 303 -11.17 -5.70 -6.73
CA ALA A 303 -12.44 -6.40 -6.48
C ALA A 303 -12.82 -6.37 -4.99
N HIS A 304 -11.88 -6.67 -4.09
CA HIS A 304 -12.12 -6.63 -2.63
C HIS A 304 -12.36 -5.22 -2.09
N MET A 305 -11.93 -4.18 -2.82
CA MET A 305 -12.25 -2.77 -2.55
C MET A 305 -13.63 -2.35 -3.07
N GLY A 306 -14.39 -3.21 -3.75
CA GLY A 306 -15.65 -2.85 -4.40
C GLY A 306 -15.46 -1.98 -5.66
N LEU A 307 -14.31 -2.13 -6.32
CA LEU A 307 -13.99 -1.51 -7.60
C LEU A 307 -14.09 -2.54 -8.72
N ARG A 308 -14.29 -2.06 -9.94
CA ARG A 308 -14.24 -2.90 -11.13
C ARG A 308 -12.83 -2.86 -11.70
N HIS A 309 -12.30 -4.00 -12.13
CA HIS A 309 -10.96 -4.09 -12.71
C HIS A 309 -11.01 -4.59 -14.15
N VAL A 310 -10.17 -4.02 -14.99
CA VAL A 310 -9.97 -4.42 -16.39
C VAL A 310 -8.48 -4.54 -16.64
N ALA A 311 -8.02 -5.74 -16.97
CA ALA A 311 -6.66 -5.98 -17.44
C ALA A 311 -6.57 -5.78 -18.95
N TYR A 312 -5.57 -5.00 -19.41
CA TYR A 312 -5.15 -4.95 -20.81
C TYR A 312 -3.69 -5.40 -20.89
N SER A 313 -3.47 -6.64 -21.31
CA SER A 313 -2.13 -7.14 -21.63
C SER A 313 -1.66 -6.58 -22.97
N ILE A 314 -0.49 -5.95 -22.96
CA ILE A 314 0.10 -5.44 -24.18
C ILE A 314 0.57 -6.59 -25.07
N ALA A 315 0.54 -6.38 -26.38
CA ALA A 315 1.24 -7.24 -27.33
C ALA A 315 2.76 -7.00 -27.28
N ALA A 316 3.52 -7.93 -27.84
CA ALA A 316 4.97 -7.84 -27.91
C ALA A 316 5.42 -6.51 -28.55
N GLU A 317 4.77 -6.12 -29.65
CA GLU A 317 5.04 -4.92 -30.45
C GLU A 317 4.77 -3.61 -29.69
N GLU A 318 3.95 -3.65 -28.64
CA GLU A 318 3.70 -2.48 -27.78
C GLU A 318 4.78 -2.31 -26.70
N SER A 319 5.68 -3.29 -26.52
CA SER A 319 6.83 -3.16 -25.62
C SER A 319 8.01 -2.51 -26.35
N THR A 320 8.67 -1.55 -25.73
CA THR A 320 9.92 -0.98 -26.27
C THR A 320 11.07 -2.00 -26.36
N LEU A 321 10.93 -3.16 -25.70
CA LEU A 321 11.86 -4.27 -25.88
C LEU A 321 11.82 -4.86 -27.30
N TYR A 322 10.67 -4.78 -27.98
CA TYR A 322 10.51 -5.31 -29.33
C TYR A 322 11.42 -4.58 -30.32
N GLU A 323 11.40 -3.25 -30.31
CA GLU A 323 12.29 -2.43 -31.16
C GLU A 323 13.76 -2.62 -30.79
N ARG A 324 14.05 -2.81 -29.49
CA ARG A 324 15.42 -2.91 -28.99
C ARG A 324 16.09 -4.24 -29.27
N TYR A 325 15.36 -5.35 -29.15
CA TYR A 325 15.90 -6.69 -29.24
C TYR A 325 15.46 -7.45 -30.49
N GLY A 326 14.37 -7.04 -31.13
CA GLY A 326 13.77 -7.75 -32.25
C GLY A 326 12.91 -8.93 -31.79
N LYS A 327 12.01 -9.37 -32.68
CA LYS A 327 11.02 -10.42 -32.43
C LYS A 327 11.63 -11.77 -32.01
N ASP A 328 12.79 -12.11 -32.59
CA ASP A 328 13.40 -13.45 -32.46
C ASP A 328 14.32 -13.55 -31.23
N HIS A 329 14.65 -12.43 -30.58
CA HIS A 329 15.49 -12.43 -29.39
C HIS A 329 14.74 -13.07 -28.21
N PRO A 330 15.40 -13.86 -27.33
CA PRO A 330 14.72 -14.56 -26.25
C PRO A 330 13.87 -13.67 -25.34
N VAL A 331 14.24 -12.40 -25.14
CA VAL A 331 13.44 -11.46 -24.32
C VAL A 331 12.03 -11.24 -24.88
N MET A 332 11.83 -11.43 -26.18
CA MET A 332 10.53 -11.37 -26.83
C MET A 332 9.96 -12.77 -27.06
N ALA A 333 10.77 -13.69 -27.57
CA ALA A 333 10.33 -15.02 -28.00
C ALA A 333 10.14 -16.05 -26.87
N ASP A 334 10.94 -15.97 -25.79
CA ASP A 334 10.90 -16.92 -24.67
C ASP A 334 11.13 -16.22 -23.32
N PRO A 335 10.09 -15.56 -22.75
CA PRO A 335 10.22 -14.90 -21.47
C PRO A 335 10.62 -15.82 -20.30
N ASP A 336 10.36 -17.13 -20.37
CA ASP A 336 10.58 -18.06 -19.26
C ASP A 336 12.06 -18.23 -18.94
N VAL A 337 12.95 -18.08 -19.92
CA VAL A 337 14.40 -18.10 -19.69
C VAL A 337 14.81 -17.05 -18.66
N PHE A 338 14.20 -15.86 -18.70
CA PHE A 338 14.52 -14.76 -17.80
C PHE A 338 13.91 -14.94 -16.41
N TYR A 339 12.79 -15.64 -16.29
CA TYR A 339 12.26 -16.04 -14.99
C TYR A 339 13.15 -17.11 -14.35
N ARG A 340 13.59 -18.12 -15.12
CA ARG A 340 14.47 -19.19 -14.62
C ARG A 340 15.84 -18.69 -14.16
N ASN A 341 16.40 -17.69 -14.83
CA ASN A 341 17.72 -17.14 -14.48
C ASN A 341 17.65 -15.89 -13.56
N GLY A 342 16.46 -15.48 -13.12
CA GLY A 342 16.26 -14.33 -12.24
C GLY A 342 16.47 -12.94 -12.87
N SER A 343 16.62 -12.85 -14.19
CA SER A 343 16.82 -11.57 -14.92
C SER A 343 15.50 -10.94 -15.41
N ASN A 344 14.34 -11.55 -15.15
CA ASN A 344 13.02 -11.03 -15.51
C ASN A 344 12.77 -9.62 -14.97
N ALA A 345 13.25 -9.32 -13.76
CA ALA A 345 13.12 -8.00 -13.15
C ALA A 345 13.80 -6.90 -13.97
N LYS A 346 15.00 -7.20 -14.50
CA LYS A 346 15.74 -6.29 -15.40
C LYS A 346 14.91 -5.89 -16.61
N PHE A 347 14.48 -6.87 -17.39
CA PHE A 347 13.86 -6.59 -18.68
C PHE A 347 12.40 -6.16 -18.52
N TYR A 348 11.60 -6.92 -17.77
CA TYR A 348 10.16 -6.72 -17.75
C TYR A 348 9.69 -5.71 -16.71
N TRP A 349 10.46 -5.45 -15.65
CA TRP A 349 10.06 -4.50 -14.60
C TRP A 349 10.77 -3.14 -14.71
N TRP A 350 12.04 -3.12 -15.16
CA TRP A 350 12.84 -1.90 -15.19
C TRP A 350 13.05 -1.31 -16.59
N GLU A 351 13.47 -2.11 -17.57
CA GLU A 351 13.89 -1.58 -18.88
C GLU A 351 12.74 -1.31 -19.85
N GLN A 352 11.65 -2.08 -19.80
CA GLN A 352 10.55 -1.87 -20.74
C GLN A 352 9.72 -0.61 -20.45
N SER A 353 9.33 0.06 -21.52
CA SER A 353 8.25 1.05 -21.57
C SER A 353 7.23 0.62 -22.62
N ILE A 354 6.10 1.32 -22.68
CA ILE A 354 4.90 0.91 -23.41
C ILE A 354 4.59 1.93 -24.48
N ARG A 355 4.52 1.47 -25.73
CA ARG A 355 3.93 2.19 -26.85
C ARG A 355 2.56 1.60 -27.12
N LEU A 356 1.56 2.14 -26.46
CA LEU A 356 0.21 1.56 -26.45
C LEU A 356 -0.42 1.69 -27.84
N ASN A 357 -0.82 0.57 -28.44
CA ASN A 357 -1.54 0.56 -29.69
C ASN A 357 -2.99 0.97 -29.44
N THR A 358 -3.32 2.21 -29.79
CA THR A 358 -4.62 2.82 -29.50
C THR A 358 -5.77 2.16 -30.25
N THR A 359 -5.51 1.55 -31.41
CA THR A 359 -6.51 0.76 -32.15
C THR A 359 -6.86 -0.52 -31.40
N ARG A 360 -5.86 -1.23 -30.85
CA ARG A 360 -6.08 -2.42 -30.02
C ARG A 360 -6.65 -2.08 -28.64
N PHE A 361 -6.36 -0.90 -28.12
CA PHE A 361 -6.88 -0.43 -26.84
C PHE A 361 -8.32 0.11 -26.93
N ALA A 362 -8.78 0.55 -28.11
CA ALA A 362 -10.10 1.14 -28.28
C ALA A 362 -11.28 0.24 -27.83
N PRO A 363 -11.29 -1.09 -28.11
CA PRO A 363 -12.31 -1.99 -27.56
C PRO A 363 -12.37 -2.00 -26.03
N THR A 364 -11.22 -1.90 -25.35
CA THR A 364 -11.14 -1.80 -23.88
C THR A 364 -11.84 -0.54 -23.39
N LEU A 365 -11.60 0.61 -24.04
CA LEU A 365 -12.28 1.87 -23.70
C LEU A 365 -13.80 1.78 -23.89
N GLN A 366 -14.26 1.10 -24.95
CA GLN A 366 -15.69 0.88 -25.17
C GLN A 366 -16.31 -0.04 -24.11
N MET A 367 -15.58 -1.08 -23.69
CA MET A 367 -16.00 -1.96 -22.60
C MET A 367 -16.14 -1.18 -21.29
N VAL A 368 -15.12 -0.41 -20.91
CA VAL A 368 -15.15 0.44 -19.70
C VAL A 368 -16.33 1.41 -19.74
N LYS A 369 -16.61 2.03 -20.89
CA LYS A 369 -17.75 2.94 -21.05
C LYS A 369 -19.10 2.25 -20.86
N ARG A 370 -19.23 0.97 -21.26
CA ARG A 370 -20.45 0.16 -20.99
C ARG A 370 -20.58 -0.16 -19.50
N MET A 371 -19.47 -0.57 -18.86
CA MET A 371 -19.46 -0.82 -17.42
C MET A 371 -19.94 0.43 -16.66
N LEU A 372 -19.51 1.64 -17.01
CA LEU A 372 -19.99 2.87 -16.36
C LEU A 372 -21.49 3.18 -16.55
N ARG A 373 -22.26 2.38 -17.31
CA ARG A 373 -23.71 2.53 -17.48
C ARG A 373 -24.52 1.45 -16.76
N GLU A 374 -23.84 0.40 -16.31
CA GLU A 374 -24.33 -0.72 -15.52
C GLU A 374 -24.01 -0.45 -14.04
#